data_AF-A0A1G6VIZ7-F1
#
_entry.id   AF-A0A1G6VIZ7-F1
#
_cell.length_a   1.000
_cell.length_b   1.000
_cell.length_c   1.000
_cell.angle_alpha   90.00
_cell.angle_beta   90.00
_cell.angle_gamma   90.00
#
_symmetry.space_group_name_H-M   'P 1'
#
loop_
_entity.id
_entity.type
_entity.pdbx_description
1 polymer ?
#
loop_
_entity_poly.entity_id
_entity_poly.type
_entity_poly.pdbx_seq_one_letter_code
_entity_poly.pdbx_strand_id
1 'polypeptide(L)'
;MKNPIVISSLIVVAFSMSAMATPVIASSDASVTVRYKDLNLANSEGVRELRARVNHAAATVCAGELSSVCVRGAIASAEPQINLALAGGASHSKTETIAVSAH
;
A
#
# COMPACT_ATOMS: atom_id res chain seq x y z
N MET A 1 10.11 -9.77 73.89
CA MET A 1 10.31 -11.13 73.35
C MET A 1 10.86 -11.00 71.94
N LYS A 2 12.00 -11.66 71.69
CA LYS A 2 12.64 -12.13 70.44
C LYS A 2 12.21 -11.55 69.07
N ASN A 3 13.11 -10.76 68.47
CA ASN A 3 13.60 -10.63 67.08
C ASN A 3 12.73 -10.88 65.80
N PRO A 4 13.11 -10.23 64.68
CA PRO A 4 12.26 -9.98 63.50
C PRO A 4 12.39 -11.05 62.41
N ILE A 5 11.34 -11.22 61.62
CA ILE A 5 11.38 -11.99 60.37
C ILE A 5 11.10 -11.01 59.22
N VAL A 6 12.19 -10.61 58.57
CA VAL A 6 12.20 -10.04 57.22
C VAL A 6 12.15 -11.21 56.26
N ILE A 7 11.10 -11.35 55.46
CA ILE A 7 11.16 -12.14 54.21
C ILE A 7 10.38 -11.41 53.13
N SER A 8 11.15 -10.95 52.15
CA SER A 8 10.75 -10.43 50.85
C SER A 8 9.68 -11.27 50.17
N SER A 9 8.77 -10.63 49.44
CA SER A 9 8.13 -11.26 48.29
C SER A 9 8.03 -10.24 47.17
N LEU A 10 8.76 -10.55 46.11
CA LEU A 10 8.87 -9.79 44.87
C LEU A 10 7.48 -9.61 44.24
N ILE A 11 7.19 -8.37 43.84
CA ILE A 11 6.11 -8.06 42.91
C ILE A 11 6.59 -8.49 41.52
N VAL A 12 6.08 -9.61 41.00
CA VAL A 12 6.24 -9.97 39.59
C VAL A 12 5.20 -9.17 38.81
N VAL A 13 5.58 -7.98 38.34
CA VAL A 13 4.82 -7.29 37.30
C VAL A 13 5.11 -8.04 36.00
N ALA A 14 4.22 -8.95 35.63
CA ALA A 14 4.16 -9.48 34.28
C ALA A 14 3.70 -8.35 33.37
N PHE A 15 4.63 -7.48 32.95
CA PHE A 15 4.46 -6.73 31.71
C PHE A 15 4.47 -7.78 30.60
N SER A 16 3.27 -8.21 30.21
CA SER A 16 3.04 -8.78 28.90
C SER A 16 3.50 -7.72 27.91
N MET A 17 4.76 -7.79 27.48
CA MET A 17 5.15 -7.19 26.22
C MET A 17 4.30 -7.90 25.19
N SER A 18 3.17 -7.28 24.85
CA SER A 18 2.47 -7.57 23.61
C SER A 18 3.53 -7.43 22.54
N ALA A 19 4.04 -8.56 22.06
CA ALA A 19 4.87 -8.62 20.89
C ALA A 19 4.09 -7.87 19.82
N MET A 20 4.51 -6.64 19.56
CA MET A 20 4.01 -5.88 18.44
C MET A 20 4.55 -6.64 17.26
N ALA A 21 3.70 -7.49 16.68
CA ALA A 21 3.92 -8.03 15.35
C ALA A 21 4.01 -6.80 14.45
N THR A 22 5.22 -6.28 14.27
CA THR A 22 5.54 -5.43 13.15
C THR A 22 5.29 -6.32 11.94
N PRO A 23 4.30 -6.03 11.09
CA PRO A 23 4.22 -6.77 9.85
C PRO A 23 5.53 -6.47 9.13
N VAL A 24 6.40 -7.48 9.03
CA VAL A 24 7.45 -7.47 8.02
C VAL A 24 6.67 -7.64 6.73
N ILE A 25 6.26 -6.52 6.16
CA ILE A 25 5.71 -6.46 4.81
C ILE A 25 6.94 -6.63 3.90
N ALA A 26 7.48 -7.84 3.87
CA ALA A 26 8.17 -8.33 2.70
C ALA A 26 7.08 -8.66 1.67
N SER A 27 6.44 -7.62 1.14
CA SER A 27 5.53 -7.79 0.01
C SER A 27 6.37 -7.73 -1.26
N SER A 28 6.85 -8.91 -1.67
CA SER A 28 7.19 -9.17 -3.08
C SER A 28 5.94 -9.12 -3.99
N ASP A 29 4.78 -8.78 -3.43
CA ASP A 29 3.47 -8.64 -4.06
C ASP A 29 2.77 -7.34 -3.60
N ALA A 30 3.54 -6.26 -3.41
CA ALA A 30 2.98 -4.98 -3.02
C ALA A 30 2.11 -4.47 -4.18
N SER A 31 0.80 -4.53 -4.01
CA SER A 31 -0.20 -4.09 -5.00
C SER A 31 -1.11 -3.04 -4.39
N VAL A 32 -1.23 -1.90 -5.07
CA VAL A 32 -2.14 -0.81 -4.70
C VAL A 32 -3.17 -0.64 -5.80
N THR A 33 -4.42 -0.51 -5.40
CA THR A 33 -5.54 -0.30 -6.31
C THR A 33 -5.91 1.18 -6.40
N VAL A 34 -5.87 1.74 -7.60
CA VAL A 34 -6.23 3.14 -7.90
C VAL A 34 -7.65 3.20 -8.44
N ARG A 35 -8.55 3.86 -7.72
CA ARG A 35 -9.91 4.13 -8.21
C ARG A 35 -9.91 5.34 -9.15
N TYR A 36 -10.70 5.25 -10.22
CA TYR A 36 -10.81 6.31 -11.23
C TYR A 36 -12.25 6.62 -11.65
N LYS A 37 -13.26 6.06 -10.97
CA LYS A 37 -14.68 6.38 -11.20
C LYS A 37 -14.98 7.88 -11.14
N ASP A 38 -14.27 8.57 -10.25
CA ASP A 38 -14.41 10.01 -10.03
C ASP A 38 -13.75 10.86 -11.12
N LEU A 39 -13.02 10.24 -12.04
CA LEU A 39 -12.28 10.91 -13.12
C LEU A 39 -13.02 10.80 -14.44
N ASN A 40 -13.13 11.94 -15.14
CA ASN A 40 -13.62 11.96 -16.50
C ASN A 40 -12.48 11.61 -17.48
N LEU A 41 -12.36 10.34 -17.84
CA LEU A 41 -11.34 9.88 -18.79
C LEU A 41 -11.60 10.31 -20.25
N ALA A 42 -12.75 10.91 -20.54
CA ALA A 42 -13.05 11.42 -21.88
C ALA A 42 -12.34 12.75 -22.20
N ASN A 43 -11.69 13.39 -21.21
CA ASN A 43 -10.91 14.61 -21.40
C ASN A 43 -9.45 14.43 -20.94
N SER A 44 -8.57 15.27 -21.46
CA SER A 44 -7.12 15.18 -21.20
C SER A 44 -6.75 15.43 -19.73
N GLU A 45 -7.59 16.15 -18.99
CA GLU A 45 -7.39 16.43 -17.56
C GLU A 45 -7.61 15.19 -16.70
N GLY A 46 -8.70 14.43 -16.89
CA GLY A 46 -8.95 13.19 -16.16
C GLY A 46 -7.94 12.09 -16.50
N VAL A 47 -7.44 12.05 -17.73
CA VAL A 47 -6.34 11.15 -18.12
C VAL A 47 -5.04 11.52 -17.40
N ARG A 48 -4.72 12.82 -17.30
CA ARG A 48 -3.54 13.30 -16.58
C ARG A 48 -3.61 12.97 -15.10
N GLU A 49 -4.78 13.19 -14.48
CA GLU A 49 -5.02 12.90 -13.07
C GLU A 49 -4.93 11.39 -12.79
N LEU A 50 -5.49 10.54 -13.66
CA LEU A 50 -5.34 9.09 -13.55
C LEU A 50 -3.86 8.67 -13.54
N ARG A 51 -3.07 9.20 -14.47
CA ARG A 51 -1.63 8.92 -14.55
C ARG A 51 -0.89 9.40 -13.30
N ALA A 52 -1.26 10.57 -12.76
CA ALA A 52 -0.67 11.07 -11.52
C ALA A 52 -0.96 10.14 -10.33
N ARG A 53 -2.20 9.65 -10.21
CA ARG A 53 -2.57 8.69 -9.15
C ARG A 53 -1.86 7.35 -9.29
N VAL A 54 -1.73 6.84 -10.51
CA VAL A 54 -0.96 5.61 -10.77
C VAL A 54 0.51 5.80 -10.41
N ASN A 55 1.13 6.93 -10.76
CA ASN A 55 2.51 7.23 -10.37
C ASN A 55 2.67 7.29 -8.85
N HIS A 56 1.73 7.92 -8.15
CA HIS A 56 1.73 7.97 -6.69
C HIS A 56 1.56 6.57 -6.07
N ALA A 57 0.66 5.75 -6.61
CA ALA A 57 0.49 4.37 -6.18
C ALA A 57 1.75 3.53 -6.42
N ALA A 58 2.39 3.67 -7.58
CA ALA A 58 3.67 3.02 -7.87
C ALA A 58 4.77 3.45 -6.88
N ALA A 59 4.87 4.74 -6.57
CA ALA A 59 5.81 5.23 -5.57
C ALA A 59 5.51 4.69 -4.16
N THR A 60 4.23 4.51 -3.82
CA THR A 60 3.79 3.95 -2.53
C THR A 60 4.12 2.47 -2.42
N VAL A 61 3.90 1.71 -3.49
CA VAL A 61 4.23 0.29 -3.62
C VAL A 61 5.74 0.07 -3.53
N CYS A 62 6.52 0.99 -4.10
CA CYS A 62 7.98 0.98 -4.07
C CYS A 62 8.58 1.68 -2.83
N ALA A 63 7.80 1.99 -1.78
CA ALA A 63 8.24 2.73 -0.60
C ALA A 63 9.28 1.93 0.23
N GLY A 64 10.54 1.97 -0.22
CA GLY A 64 11.68 1.23 0.32
C GLY A 64 12.81 1.13 -0.72
N GLU A 65 12.42 0.99 -1.99
CA GLU A 65 13.26 1.15 -3.17
C GLU A 65 12.60 2.14 -4.12
N LEU A 66 12.83 3.45 -3.92
CA LEU A 66 12.60 4.46 -4.97
C LEU A 66 13.56 4.27 -6.18
N SER A 67 13.95 3.02 -6.44
CA SER A 67 14.60 2.60 -7.65
C SER A 67 13.65 2.94 -8.80
N SER A 68 14.16 3.74 -9.73
CA SER A 68 13.43 4.10 -10.95
C SER A 68 12.96 2.86 -11.73
N VAL A 69 13.62 1.72 -11.51
CA VAL A 69 13.24 0.41 -12.06
C VAL A 69 11.93 -0.09 -11.44
N CYS A 70 11.79 -0.06 -10.11
CA CYS A 70 10.56 -0.50 -9.42
C CYS A 70 9.37 0.35 -9.85
N VAL A 71 9.52 1.68 -9.83
CA VAL A 71 8.44 2.61 -10.19
C VAL A 71 8.04 2.41 -11.66
N ARG A 72 9.00 2.25 -12.57
CA ARG A 72 8.71 1.95 -13.99
C ARG A 72 8.04 0.60 -14.17
N GLY A 73 8.48 -0.45 -13.46
CA GLY A 73 7.86 -1.78 -13.50
C GLY A 73 6.41 -1.73 -13.01
N ALA A 74 6.18 -1.04 -11.90
CA ALA A 74 4.85 -0.85 -11.34
C ALA A 74 3.92 -0.06 -12.27
N ILE A 75 4.39 1.02 -12.89
CA ILE A 75 3.60 1.75 -13.90
C ILE A 75 3.33 0.88 -15.12
N ALA A 76 4.33 0.15 -15.62
CA ALA A 76 4.19 -0.74 -16.78
C ALA A 76 3.15 -1.85 -16.53
N SER A 77 3.06 -2.36 -15.29
CA SER A 77 2.02 -3.33 -14.90
C SER A 77 0.59 -2.77 -15.02
N ALA A 78 0.45 -1.45 -14.85
CA ALA A 78 -0.82 -0.75 -14.88
C ALA A 78 -1.19 -0.23 -16.29
N GLU A 79 -0.23 -0.05 -17.19
CA GLU A 79 -0.45 0.42 -18.57
C GLU A 79 -1.54 -0.32 -19.35
N PRO A 80 -1.62 -1.67 -19.36
CA PRO A 80 -2.69 -2.35 -20.10
C PRO A 80 -4.07 -2.00 -19.54
N GLN A 81 -4.20 -1.86 -18.23
CA GLN A 81 -5.45 -1.45 -17.57
C GLN A 81 -5.79 0.01 -17.86
N ILE A 82 -4.79 0.89 -17.88
CA ILE A 82 -4.97 2.31 -18.28
C ILE A 82 -5.45 2.38 -19.72
N ASN A 83 -4.80 1.67 -20.65
CA ASN A 83 -5.18 1.72 -22.06
C ASN A 83 -6.59 1.16 -22.30
N LEU A 84 -6.99 0.11 -21.57
CA LEU A 84 -8.36 -0.40 -21.59
C LEU A 84 -9.36 0.61 -21.00
N ALA A 85 -9.01 1.29 -19.91
CA ALA A 85 -9.85 2.33 -19.30
C ALA A 85 -10.05 3.54 -20.24
N LEU A 86 -9.01 3.92 -20.99
CA LEU A 86 -9.03 5.00 -21.98
C LEU A 86 -9.78 4.60 -23.26
N ALA A 87 -9.53 3.41 -23.79
CA ALA A 87 -10.18 2.89 -24.99
C ALA A 87 -11.66 2.56 -24.75
N GLY A 88 -12.02 2.15 -23.53
CA GLY A 88 -13.39 1.85 -23.13
C GLY A 88 -14.25 3.09 -22.85
N GLY A 89 -13.68 4.31 -22.96
CA GLY A 89 -14.40 5.57 -22.93
C GLY A 89 -15.44 5.68 -21.83
N ALA A 90 -15.03 5.54 -20.56
CA ALA A 90 -15.83 5.78 -19.34
C ALA A 90 -17.20 5.06 -19.23
N SER A 91 -17.62 4.26 -20.21
CA SER A 91 -19.04 3.90 -20.34
C SER A 91 -19.37 2.48 -19.91
N HIS A 92 -18.40 1.56 -19.80
CA HIS A 92 -18.72 0.16 -19.52
C HIS A 92 -17.66 -0.64 -18.73
N SER A 93 -16.68 0.01 -18.09
CA SER A 93 -15.70 -0.75 -17.30
C SER A 93 -16.31 -1.13 -15.95
N LYS A 94 -16.76 -2.38 -15.80
CA LYS A 94 -17.10 -3.00 -14.50
C LYS A 94 -15.96 -2.90 -13.48
N THR A 95 -14.76 -2.57 -13.94
CA THR A 95 -13.54 -2.37 -13.15
C THR A 95 -13.19 -0.89 -13.15
N GLU A 96 -13.72 -0.14 -12.20
CA GLU A 96 -13.44 1.30 -11.94
C GLU A 96 -12.09 1.52 -11.23
N THR A 97 -11.22 0.52 -11.31
CA THR A 97 -10.01 0.38 -10.52
C THR A 97 -8.86 -0.14 -11.37
N ILE A 98 -7.66 0.38 -11.14
CA ILE A 98 -6.42 -0.08 -11.75
C ILE A 98 -5.52 -0.65 -10.65
N ALA A 99 -5.12 -1.91 -10.78
CA ALA A 99 -4.12 -2.50 -9.89
C ALA A 99 -2.72 -2.10 -10.36
N VAL A 100 -1.89 -1.64 -9.42
CA VAL A 100 -0.50 -1.24 -9.62
C VAL A 100 0.35 -2.10 -8.69
N SER A 101 1.23 -2.93 -9.24
CA SER A 101 2.03 -3.88 -8.46
C SER A 101 3.52 -3.73 -8.74
N ALA A 102 4.36 -3.78 -7.70
CA ALA A 102 5.81 -3.91 -7.87
C ALA A 102 6.14 -5.33 -8.35
N HIS A 103 7.13 -5.44 -9.23
CA HIS A 103 7.75 -6.68 -9.67
C HIS A 103 9.26 -6.54 -9.50
#